data_AF-A0A106C2W6-F1
#
_entry.id   AF-A0A106C2W6-F1
#
_cell.length_a   1.000
_cell.length_b   1.000
_cell.length_c   1.000
_cell.angle_alpha   90.00
_cell.angle_beta   90.00
_cell.angle_gamma   90.00
#
_symmetry.space_group_name_H-M   'P 1'
#
loop_
_entity.id
_entity.type
_entity.pdbx_description
1 polymer ?
#
loop_
_entity_poly.entity_id
_entity_poly.type
_entity_poly.pdbx_seq_one_letter_code
_entity_poly.pdbx_strand_id
1 'polypeptide(L)'
;MKHYQMQLVNTVVDRVCDVCGNSVMIDLIGHKYEEVGELRASWGYGSKEDGASYHLDLCEACFKFAVAALKEHRKAVMIEKNLEPPGELFGIDKPDM
;
A
#
# COMPACT_ATOMS: atom_id res chain seq x y z
N MET A 1 23.21 8.00 -39.82
CA MET A 1 23.75 8.76 -38.67
C MET A 1 22.61 9.03 -37.72
N LYS A 2 22.72 8.74 -36.42
CA LYS A 2 21.66 9.01 -35.44
C LYS A 2 22.00 10.30 -34.70
N HIS A 3 21.01 11.17 -34.51
CA HIS A 3 21.12 12.39 -33.73
C HIS A 3 20.31 12.21 -32.45
N TYR A 4 20.92 12.56 -31.31
CA TYR A 4 20.28 12.50 -30.00
C TYR A 4 20.17 13.93 -29.46
N GLN A 5 19.08 14.21 -28.76
CA GLN A 5 18.88 15.46 -28.02
C GLN A 5 18.71 15.16 -26.54
N MET A 6 19.14 16.09 -25.69
CA MET A 6 18.89 15.99 -24.25
C MET A 6 17.49 16.50 -23.93
N GLN A 7 16.78 15.78 -23.06
CA GLN A 7 15.47 16.17 -22.54
C GLN A 7 15.50 16.13 -21.02
N LEU A 8 14.93 17.15 -20.37
CA LEU A 8 14.70 17.15 -18.93
C LEU A 8 13.50 16.24 -18.63
N VAL A 9 13.70 15.26 -17.76
CA VAL A 9 12.64 14.36 -17.28
C VAL A 9 12.51 14.52 -15.77
N ASN A 10 11.27 14.58 -15.29
CA ASN A 10 11.01 14.50 -13.86
C ASN A 10 11.24 13.05 -13.41
N THR A 11 11.99 12.89 -12.33
CA THR A 11 12.27 11.57 -11.72
C THR A 11 11.86 11.61 -10.26
N VAL A 12 11.24 10.54 -9.79
CA VAL A 12 10.92 10.35 -8.38
C VAL A 12 12.24 10.09 -7.63
N VAL A 13 12.60 11.00 -6.72
CA VAL A 13 13.83 10.89 -5.91
C VAL A 13 13.57 10.34 -4.52
N ASP A 14 12.32 10.43 -4.08
CA ASP A 14 11.85 9.91 -2.80
C ASP A 14 10.34 9.71 -2.86
N ARG A 15 9.86 8.78 -2.05
CA ARG A 15 8.45 8.52 -1.79
C ARG A 15 8.29 8.51 -0.27
N VAL A 16 7.24 9.14 0.24
CA VAL A 16 7.05 9.33 1.69
C VAL A 16 5.77 8.66 2.15
N CYS A 17 5.79 8.13 3.37
CA CYS A 17 4.63 7.53 4.00
C CYS A 17 3.60 8.61 4.33
N ASP A 18 2.37 8.46 3.84
CA ASP A 18 1.28 9.42 4.05
C ASP A 18 0.81 9.51 5.50
N VAL A 19 1.19 8.54 6.35
CA VAL A 19 0.81 8.52 7.77
C VAL A 19 1.85 9.19 8.65
N CYS A 20 3.14 8.83 8.51
CA CYS A 20 4.20 9.28 9.41
C CYS A 20 5.20 10.26 8.78
N GLY A 21 5.15 10.46 7.45
CA GLY A 21 6.04 11.34 6.71
C GLY A 21 7.46 10.81 6.46
N ASN A 22 7.79 9.61 6.96
CA ASN A 22 9.10 9.00 6.73
C ASN A 22 9.21 8.52 5.27
N SER A 23 10.42 8.57 4.71
CA SER A 23 10.72 7.95 3.41
C SER A 23 10.39 6.46 3.43
N VAL A 24 9.79 5.96 2.35
CA VAL A 24 9.61 4.52 2.07
C VAL A 24 10.74 3.95 1.20
N MET A 25 11.75 4.77 0.91
CA MET A 25 12.97 4.35 0.24
C MET A 25 14.00 3.94 1.30
N ILE A 26 14.57 2.75 1.17
CA ILE A 26 15.66 2.27 2.04
C ILE A 26 16.99 2.30 1.29
N ASP A 27 18.05 2.74 1.97
CA ASP A 27 19.41 2.73 1.45
C ASP A 27 20.14 1.45 1.90
N LEU A 28 20.45 0.57 0.95
CA LEU A 28 21.21 -0.66 1.16
C LEU A 28 22.43 -0.66 0.23
N ILE A 29 23.63 -0.68 0.82
CA ILE A 29 24.90 -0.78 0.07
C ILE A 29 25.04 0.34 -1.00
N GLY A 30 24.56 1.55 -0.68
CA GLY A 30 24.61 2.71 -1.60
C GLY A 30 23.56 2.68 -2.72
N HIS A 31 22.62 1.75 -2.68
CA HIS A 31 21.48 1.68 -3.59
C HIS A 31 20.17 1.96 -2.82
N LYS A 32 19.29 2.75 -3.43
CA LYS A 32 17.94 3.00 -2.92
C LYS A 32 16.97 1.95 -3.45
N TYR A 33 16.26 1.31 -2.54
CA TYR A 33 15.18 0.37 -2.83
C TYR A 33 13.87 0.93 -2.31
N GLU A 34 12.79 0.74 -3.07
CA GLU A 34 11.45 1.14 -2.64
C GLU A 34 10.83 0.00 -1.83
N GLU A 35 10.51 0.27 -0.57
CA GLU A 35 9.81 -0.63 0.35
C GLU A 35 8.49 0.01 0.77
N VAL A 36 7.54 0.03 -0.16
CA VAL A 36 6.25 0.70 -0.02
C VAL A 36 5.09 -0.29 -0.01
N GLY A 37 4.20 -0.11 0.95
CA GLY A 37 2.86 -0.70 0.92
C GLY A 37 1.88 0.31 0.32
N GLU A 38 1.07 -0.11 -0.65
CA GLU A 38 0.05 0.76 -1.27
C GLU A 38 -1.35 0.34 -0.82
N LEU A 39 -2.13 1.31 -0.33
CA LEU A 39 -3.58 1.13 -0.16
C LEU A 39 -4.30 1.95 -1.23
N ARG A 40 -4.97 1.25 -2.16
CA ARG A 40 -5.62 1.87 -3.31
C ARG A 40 -7.06 1.43 -3.45
N ALA A 41 -7.92 2.38 -3.84
CA ALA A 41 -9.28 2.10 -4.22
C ALA A 41 -9.71 3.05 -5.34
N SER A 42 -10.60 2.59 -6.22
CA SER A 42 -11.28 3.43 -7.20
C SER A 42 -12.70 2.93 -7.32
N TRP A 43 -13.65 3.82 -7.04
CA TRP A 43 -15.07 3.49 -7.02
C TRP A 43 -15.72 4.00 -8.30
N GLY A 44 -16.40 3.10 -8.99
CA GLY A 44 -17.12 3.42 -10.22
C GLY A 44 -18.63 3.45 -10.02
N TYR A 45 -19.32 3.50 -11.15
CA TYR A 45 -20.76 3.62 -11.24
C TYR A 45 -21.51 2.62 -10.34
N GLY A 46 -22.41 3.15 -9.50
CA GLY A 46 -23.19 2.38 -8.52
C GLY A 46 -22.63 2.37 -7.10
N SER A 47 -21.42 2.89 -6.87
CA SER A 47 -20.95 3.23 -5.54
C SER A 47 -21.62 4.51 -5.02
N LYS A 48 -21.75 4.64 -3.69
CA LYS A 48 -22.12 5.93 -3.07
C LYS A 48 -21.05 7.01 -3.28
N GLU A 49 -19.82 6.58 -3.52
CA GLU A 49 -18.64 7.42 -3.76
C GLU A 49 -18.20 7.28 -5.23
N ASP A 50 -19.14 7.21 -6.18
CA ASP A 50 -18.82 7.08 -7.61
C ASP A 50 -17.87 8.21 -8.07
N GLY A 51 -16.80 7.83 -8.76
CA GLY A 51 -15.73 8.71 -9.20
C GLY A 51 -14.64 8.98 -8.16
N ALA A 52 -14.81 8.54 -6.91
CA ALA A 52 -13.78 8.71 -5.89
C ALA A 52 -12.66 7.67 -6.01
N SER A 53 -11.42 8.13 -5.92
CA SER A 53 -10.22 7.29 -5.87
C SER A 53 -9.38 7.63 -4.65
N TYR A 54 -8.81 6.62 -4.04
CA TYR A 54 -7.91 6.72 -2.88
C TYR A 54 -6.58 6.09 -3.23
N HIS A 55 -5.51 6.73 -2.81
CA HIS A 55 -4.17 6.17 -2.86
C HIS A 55 -3.43 6.63 -1.62
N LEU A 56 -2.88 5.68 -0.87
CA LEU A 56 -1.94 5.93 0.21
C LEU A 56 -0.67 5.12 0.02
N ASP A 57 0.44 5.75 0.36
CA ASP A 57 1.78 5.21 0.43
C ASP A 57 2.14 5.00 1.89
N LEU A 58 2.51 3.77 2.24
CA LEU A 58 2.71 3.37 3.61
C LEU A 58 4.10 2.76 3.75
N CYS A 59 4.86 3.22 4.74
CA CYS A 59 6.03 2.46 5.18
C CYS A 59 5.58 1.14 5.82
N GLU A 60 6.50 0.19 5.93
CA GLU A 60 6.24 -1.15 6.47
C GLU A 60 5.48 -1.13 7.82
N ALA A 61 5.86 -0.24 8.75
CA ALA A 61 5.22 -0.14 10.05
C ALA A 61 3.76 0.35 9.97
N CYS A 62 3.50 1.39 9.16
CA CYS A 62 2.15 1.93 8.97
C CYS A 62 1.27 0.95 8.19
N PHE A 63 1.83 0.22 7.23
CA PHE A 63 1.13 -0.84 6.51
C PHE A 63 0.71 -1.97 7.46
N LYS A 64 1.63 -2.47 8.30
CA LYS A 64 1.31 -3.49 9.32
C LYS A 64 0.21 -3.04 10.28
N PHE A 65 0.24 -1.76 10.68
CA PHE A 65 -0.82 -1.19 11.50
C PHE A 65 -2.18 -1.20 10.78
N ALA A 66 -2.22 -0.78 9.50
CA ALA A 66 -3.44 -0.81 8.70
C ALA A 66 -4.01 -2.23 8.57
N VAL A 67 -3.16 -3.23 8.31
CA VAL A 67 -3.57 -4.65 8.25
C VAL A 67 -4.12 -5.12 9.58
N ALA A 68 -3.48 -4.77 10.70
CA ALA A 68 -3.95 -5.14 12.04
C ALA A 68 -5.33 -4.52 12.35
N ALA A 69 -5.55 -3.25 12.02
CA ALA A 69 -6.83 -2.57 12.19
C ALA A 69 -7.94 -3.25 11.37
N LEU A 70 -7.66 -3.59 10.11
CA LEU A 70 -8.60 -4.33 9.25
C LEU A 70 -8.87 -5.75 9.77
N LYS A 71 -7.86 -6.43 10.31
CA LYS A 71 -8.00 -7.75 10.92
C LYS A 71 -8.95 -7.70 12.11
N GLU A 72 -8.83 -6.68 12.95
CA GLU A 72 -9.72 -6.48 14.09
C GLU A 72 -11.15 -6.15 13.67
N HIS A 73 -11.33 -5.25 12.70
CA HIS A 73 -12.65 -4.96 12.14
C HIS A 73 -13.31 -6.22 11.55
N ARG A 74 -12.55 -7.04 10.81
CA ARG A 74 -13.04 -8.31 10.26
C ARG A 74 -13.52 -9.27 11.36
N LYS A 75 -12.80 -9.39 12.48
CA LYS A 75 -13.24 -10.24 13.61
C LYS A 75 -14.58 -9.79 14.14
N ALA A 76 -14.76 -8.50 14.39
CA ALA A 76 -16.02 -7.94 14.88
C ALA A 76 -17.19 -8.31 13.93
N VAL A 77 -17.02 -8.09 12.63
CA VAL A 77 -18.03 -8.42 11.62
C VAL A 77 -18.33 -9.93 11.54
N MET A 78 -17.32 -10.78 11.72
CA MET A 78 -17.51 -12.25 11.68
C MET A 78 -18.27 -12.76 12.91
N ILE A 79 -17.96 -12.22 14.10
CA ILE A 79 -18.69 -12.53 15.34
C ILE A 79 -20.17 -12.15 15.18
N GLU A 80 -20.46 -10.95 14.68
CA GLU A 80 -21.84 -10.50 14.42
C GLU A 80 -22.59 -11.44 13.45
N LYS A 81 -21.87 -12.03 12.49
CA LYS A 81 -22.43 -12.96 11.49
C LYS A 81 -22.43 -14.43 11.94
N ASN A 82 -22.00 -14.74 13.15
CA ASN A 82 -21.80 -16.11 13.65
C ASN A 82 -20.94 -16.97 12.72
N LEU A 83 -19.90 -16.37 12.12
CA LEU A 83 -18.93 -17.06 11.28
C LEU A 83 -17.67 -17.42 12.08
N GLU A 84 -16.97 -18.48 11.66
CA GLU A 84 -15.69 -18.84 12.28
C GLU A 84 -14.67 -17.71 12.13
N PRO A 85 -13.85 -17.47 13.17
CA PRO A 85 -12.84 -16.43 13.14
C PRO A 85 -11.78 -16.71 12.07
N PRO A 86 -11.18 -15.67 11.50
CA PRO A 86 -10.22 -15.85 10.43
C PRO A 86 -8.92 -16.48 10.93
N GLY A 87 -8.31 -17.33 10.10
CA GLY A 87 -6.94 -17.81 10.32
C GLY A 87 -5.91 -16.68 10.32
N GLU A 88 -4.67 -17.00 10.71
CA GLU A 88 -3.64 -15.97 10.95
C GLU A 88 -3.17 -15.21 9.70
N LEU A 89 -3.42 -15.77 8.52
CA LEU A 89 -2.92 -15.34 7.20
C LEU A 89 -3.67 -14.15 6.57
N PHE A 90 -4.36 -13.33 7.35
CA PHE A 90 -5.09 -12.19 6.79
C PHE A 90 -4.15 -11.17 6.15
N GLY A 91 -4.31 -10.94 4.85
CA GLY A 91 -3.51 -9.98 4.10
C GLY A 91 -2.09 -10.46 3.75
N ILE A 92 -1.80 -11.75 3.91
CA ILE A 92 -0.52 -12.35 3.52
C ILE A 92 -0.77 -13.21 2.28
N ASP A 93 -0.17 -12.81 1.16
CA ASP A 93 -0.06 -13.69 -0.01
C ASP A 93 0.86 -14.86 0.37
N LYS A 94 0.55 -16.08 -0.11
CA LYS A 94 1.28 -17.30 0.28
C LYS A 94 2.79 -17.03 0.17
N PRO A 95 3.60 -17.35 1.19
CA PRO A 95 5.04 -17.22 1.06
C PRO A 95 5.48 -18.09 -0.11
N ASP A 96 6.27 -17.50 -1.02
CA ASP A 96 6.91 -18.27 -2.08
C ASP A 96 7.67 -19.43 -1.42
N MET A 97 7.30 -20.66 -1.80
CA MET A 97 7.94 -21.90 -1.34
C MET A 97 9.36 -22.02 -1.86
#